data_AF-A0ABC8WNK7-F1
#
_entry.id   AF-A0ABC8WNK7-F1
#
_cell.length_a   1.000
_cell.length_b   1.000
_cell.length_c   1.000
_cell.angle_alpha   90.00
_cell.angle_beta   90.00
_cell.angle_gamma   90.00
#
_symmetry.space_group_name_H-M   'P 1'
#
loop_
_entity.id
_entity.type
_entity.pdbx_description
1 polymer ?
#
loop_
_entity_poly.entity_id
_entity_poly.type
_entity_poly.pdbx_seq_one_letter_code
_entity_poly.pdbx_strand_id
1 'polypeptide(L)'
;MPTIFRRPDWVLLDKVAYLADRPNGTTARCVTAIGQAVEVSFWLSDPPGISHLCVHCPGLERTDFTAEPTVLHAADRGHREYFVYEADYQHPSLRPLPIPYPLALQQYEFGLLPGVGGFRIAVLRPQKLFSDDAYDLHIFSSKAWTWNTKQAQLGSQSPRTKGRCLMHQTDKVIALRGDTLGFVDLWHGILCCQVIDESPDDLLLRYIPLPPLMDSNKSMVSSSSDIRDVACIDGVVKFIDDAQATSPLYYMTRICWSLPTAPLEPRTSDHWLLDCEIDVSDVTVSNPKHLALLPDLSSSHSAKSTLNRNLRPSAPAFGMHNGDAVYLTCKVETMDKTA
;
A
#
# COMPACT_ATOMS: atom_id res chain seq x y z
N MET A 1 1.31 -38.46 -4.40
CA MET A 1 2.46 -37.55 -4.56
C MET A 1 2.19 -36.34 -3.68
N PRO A 2 3.04 -35.99 -2.71
CA PRO A 2 2.87 -34.73 -2.01
C PRO A 2 3.08 -33.61 -3.04
N THR A 3 2.06 -32.79 -3.26
CA THR A 3 2.17 -31.56 -4.04
C THR A 3 3.23 -30.70 -3.38
N ILE A 4 4.38 -30.57 -4.03
CA ILE A 4 5.40 -29.58 -3.69
C ILE A 4 4.70 -28.23 -3.92
N PHE A 5 4.24 -27.59 -2.85
CA PHE A 5 3.75 -26.22 -2.93
C PHE A 5 4.93 -25.35 -3.34
N ARG A 6 4.97 -25.01 -4.63
CA ARG A 6 5.96 -24.08 -5.17
C ARG A 6 5.59 -22.71 -4.60
N ARG A 7 6.49 -22.11 -3.83
CA ARG A 7 6.29 -20.75 -3.30
C ARG A 7 6.21 -19.80 -4.49
N PRO A 8 5.09 -19.11 -4.72
CA PRO A 8 5.07 -18.05 -5.72
C PRO A 8 5.97 -16.91 -5.22
N ASP A 9 6.81 -16.37 -6.09
CA ASP A 9 7.71 -15.25 -5.76
C ASP A 9 6.92 -13.97 -5.44
N TRP A 10 5.67 -13.89 -5.91
CA TRP A 10 4.73 -12.80 -5.62
C TRP A 10 3.28 -13.28 -5.78
N VAL A 11 2.34 -12.58 -5.14
CA VAL A 11 0.90 -12.82 -5.27
C VAL A 11 0.14 -11.50 -5.39
N LEU A 12 -1.00 -11.53 -6.08
CA LEU A 12 -2.02 -10.49 -5.93
C LEU A 12 -2.82 -10.80 -4.67
N LEU A 13 -2.92 -9.85 -3.75
CA LEU A 13 -3.55 -10.05 -2.46
C LEU A 13 -4.75 -9.14 -2.30
N ASP A 14 -5.90 -9.72 -1.98
CA ASP A 14 -7.05 -8.97 -1.50
C ASP A 14 -6.68 -8.32 -0.16
N LYS A 15 -6.87 -7.01 -0.09
CA LYS A 15 -6.62 -6.26 1.14
C LYS A 15 -7.66 -6.57 2.20
N VAL A 16 -8.86 -7.02 1.81
CA VAL A 16 -9.93 -7.37 2.72
C VAL A 16 -9.91 -8.87 2.99
N ALA A 17 -9.97 -9.23 4.27
CA ALA A 17 -10.03 -10.61 4.69
C ALA A 17 -11.49 -11.05 4.81
N TYR A 18 -11.75 -12.28 4.37
CA TYR A 18 -13.07 -12.88 4.37
C TYR A 18 -13.38 -13.45 5.76
N LEU A 19 -14.49 -13.01 6.36
CA LEU A 19 -15.00 -13.61 7.59
C LEU A 19 -15.65 -14.97 7.28
N ALA A 20 -14.91 -16.06 7.51
CA ALA A 20 -15.37 -17.41 7.20
C ALA A 20 -14.59 -18.48 7.98
N ASP A 21 -15.31 -19.52 8.43
CA ASP A 21 -14.71 -20.74 8.99
C ASP A 21 -14.15 -21.62 7.84
N ARG A 22 -12.92 -21.32 7.41
CA ARG A 22 -12.22 -22.02 6.33
C ARG A 22 -10.77 -22.32 6.69
N PRO A 23 -10.51 -23.23 7.65
CA PRO A 23 -9.16 -23.61 8.01
C PRO A 23 -8.50 -24.42 6.89
N ASN A 24 -7.18 -24.29 6.80
CA ASN A 24 -6.33 -25.03 5.87
C ASN A 24 -4.93 -25.25 6.49
N GLY A 25 -3.98 -25.77 5.71
CA GLY A 25 -2.62 -26.04 6.20
C GLY A 25 -1.83 -24.81 6.66
N THR A 26 -2.31 -23.61 6.35
CA THR A 26 -1.69 -22.32 6.74
C THR A 26 -2.41 -21.66 7.93
N THR A 27 -3.40 -22.33 8.53
CA THR A 27 -4.16 -21.75 9.65
C THR A 27 -3.27 -21.53 10.86
N ALA A 28 -3.18 -20.27 11.29
CA ALA A 28 -2.58 -19.87 12.54
C ALA A 28 -3.64 -19.36 13.52
N ARG A 29 -3.40 -19.57 14.81
CA ARG A 29 -4.35 -19.25 15.88
C ARG A 29 -3.71 -18.38 16.93
N CYS A 30 -4.48 -17.47 17.49
CA CYS A 30 -4.11 -16.71 18.67
C CYS A 30 -5.35 -16.36 19.51
N VAL A 31 -5.13 -15.61 20.59
CA VAL A 31 -6.18 -15.11 21.45
C VAL A 31 -6.02 -13.60 21.58
N THR A 32 -7.12 -12.87 21.51
CA THR A 32 -7.17 -11.42 21.72
C THR A 32 -6.88 -11.04 23.17
N ALA A 33 -6.70 -9.74 23.45
CA ALA A 33 -6.50 -9.24 24.81
C ALA A 33 -7.68 -9.55 25.75
N ILE A 34 -8.89 -9.70 25.19
CA ILE A 34 -10.12 -10.02 25.95
C ILE A 34 -10.44 -11.53 25.99
N GLY A 35 -9.57 -12.39 25.48
CA GLY A 35 -9.77 -13.85 25.53
C GLY A 35 -10.54 -14.45 24.34
N GLN A 36 -10.84 -13.67 23.30
CA GLN A 36 -11.50 -14.18 22.08
C GLN A 36 -10.50 -14.95 21.22
N ALA A 37 -10.86 -16.16 20.79
CA ALA A 37 -10.04 -16.92 19.84
C ALA A 37 -10.13 -16.30 18.44
N VAL A 38 -8.99 -16.24 17.75
CA VAL A 38 -8.87 -15.75 16.37
C VAL A 38 -8.05 -16.75 15.56
N GLU A 39 -8.59 -17.16 14.42
CA GLU A 39 -7.95 -18.04 13.45
C GLU A 39 -7.79 -17.30 12.13
N VAL A 40 -6.59 -17.37 11.53
CA VAL A 40 -6.28 -16.74 10.25
C VAL A 40 -5.71 -17.79 9.31
N SER A 41 -6.29 -17.91 8.11
CA SER A 41 -5.86 -18.86 7.09
C SER A 41 -5.57 -18.15 5.78
N PHE A 42 -4.46 -18.48 5.14
CA PHE A 42 -4.05 -17.89 3.87
C PHE A 42 -4.38 -18.79 2.69
N TRP A 43 -5.03 -18.19 1.69
CA TRP A 43 -5.47 -18.87 0.47
C TRP A 43 -4.74 -18.27 -0.71
N LEU A 44 -3.82 -19.07 -1.25
CA LEU A 44 -2.96 -18.67 -2.36
C LEU A 44 -3.59 -19.04 -3.69
N SER A 45 -3.50 -18.09 -4.60
CA SER A 45 -3.86 -18.25 -6.00
C SER A 45 -2.66 -17.84 -6.85
N ASP A 46 -2.37 -18.60 -7.91
CA ASP A 46 -1.37 -18.20 -8.89
C ASP A 46 -1.85 -16.92 -9.61
N PRO A 47 -1.01 -15.88 -9.75
CA PRO A 47 -1.39 -14.71 -10.53
C PRO A 47 -1.78 -15.09 -11.97
N PRO A 48 -2.84 -14.47 -12.55
CA PRO A 48 -3.55 -13.28 -12.08
C PRO A 48 -4.67 -13.54 -11.05
N GLY A 49 -4.82 -14.76 -10.54
CA GLY A 49 -5.78 -15.05 -9.48
C GLY A 49 -5.46 -14.28 -8.19
N ILE A 50 -6.51 -13.85 -7.49
CA ILE A 50 -6.39 -13.09 -6.25
C ILE A 50 -6.25 -14.07 -5.07
N SER A 51 -5.16 -13.94 -4.32
CA SER A 51 -4.96 -14.57 -3.03
C SER A 51 -5.70 -13.78 -1.95
N HIS A 52 -6.14 -14.44 -0.89
CA HIS A 52 -6.93 -13.80 0.18
C HIS A 52 -6.67 -14.43 1.55
N LEU A 53 -6.99 -13.68 2.61
CA LEU A 53 -7.04 -14.23 3.98
C LEU A 53 -8.49 -14.57 4.36
N CYS A 54 -8.65 -15.65 5.11
CA CYS A 54 -9.86 -15.93 5.86
C CYS A 54 -9.60 -15.70 7.34
N VAL A 55 -10.50 -14.98 8.01
CA VAL A 55 -10.50 -14.79 9.45
C VAL A 55 -11.72 -15.48 10.04
N HIS A 56 -11.50 -16.29 11.06
CA HIS A 56 -12.56 -16.93 11.82
C HIS A 56 -12.39 -16.62 13.31
N CYS A 57 -13.44 -16.11 13.94
CA CYS A 57 -13.49 -15.93 15.39
C CYS A 57 -14.62 -16.84 15.92
N PRO A 58 -14.30 -18.02 16.48
CA PRO A 58 -15.31 -18.94 16.97
C PRO A 58 -16.30 -18.27 17.91
N GLY A 59 -17.60 -18.46 17.65
CA GLY A 59 -18.69 -17.88 18.42
C GLY A 59 -19.08 -16.44 18.06
N LEU A 60 -18.41 -15.82 17.09
CA LEU A 60 -18.79 -14.53 16.52
C LEU A 60 -19.33 -14.69 15.11
N GLU A 61 -20.39 -13.95 14.81
CA GLU A 61 -21.01 -13.82 13.50
C GLU A 61 -20.53 -12.56 12.78
N ARG A 62 -20.71 -12.48 11.46
CA ARG A 62 -20.29 -11.31 10.66
C ARG A 62 -20.88 -9.99 11.18
N THR A 63 -22.07 -10.02 11.77
CA THR A 63 -22.74 -8.85 12.34
C THR A 63 -22.11 -8.33 13.63
N ASP A 64 -21.27 -9.13 14.28
CA ASP A 64 -20.55 -8.73 15.49
C ASP A 64 -19.32 -7.88 15.18
N PHE A 65 -18.96 -7.79 13.89
CA PHE A 65 -17.89 -6.93 13.37
C PHE A 65 -18.49 -5.69 12.71
N THR A 66 -17.98 -4.51 13.03
CA THR A 66 -18.45 -3.28 12.36
C THR A 66 -17.78 -3.06 11.00
N ALA A 67 -16.64 -3.71 10.74
CA ALA A 67 -16.02 -3.80 9.42
C ALA A 67 -15.24 -5.11 9.26
N GLU A 68 -14.90 -5.43 8.02
CA GLU A 68 -14.13 -6.63 7.71
C GLU A 68 -12.65 -6.47 8.14
N PRO A 69 -12.03 -7.53 8.69
CA PRO A 69 -10.59 -7.54 8.94
C PRO A 69 -9.84 -7.37 7.62
N THR A 70 -8.63 -6.83 7.66
CA THR A 70 -7.90 -6.47 6.43
C THR A 70 -6.41 -6.85 6.58
N VAL A 71 -5.74 -7.15 5.47
CA VAL A 71 -4.32 -7.50 5.49
C VAL A 71 -3.54 -6.20 5.53
N LEU A 72 -2.86 -5.95 6.66
CA LEU A 72 -2.34 -4.63 7.07
C LEU A 72 -3.42 -3.62 7.48
N HIS A 73 -4.63 -4.07 7.84
CA HIS A 73 -5.66 -3.20 8.40
C HIS A 73 -6.70 -3.95 9.24
N ALA A 74 -7.36 -3.28 10.17
CA ALA A 74 -8.56 -3.79 10.85
C ALA A 74 -9.32 -2.55 11.32
N ALA A 75 -10.54 -2.36 10.82
CA ALA A 75 -11.36 -1.21 11.17
C ALA A 75 -12.44 -1.63 12.18
N ASP A 76 -12.45 -1.00 13.34
CA ASP A 76 -13.67 -0.67 14.08
C ASP A 76 -13.41 0.63 14.89
N ARG A 77 -14.48 1.37 15.18
CA ARG A 77 -14.60 2.42 16.19
C ARG A 77 -14.69 1.84 17.63
N GLY A 78 -14.18 0.63 17.84
CA GLY A 78 -13.86 0.00 19.13
C GLY A 78 -12.35 -0.24 19.29
N HIS A 79 -11.92 -0.89 20.39
CA HIS A 79 -10.50 -1.22 20.62
C HIS A 79 -9.91 -1.99 19.43
N ARG A 80 -8.90 -1.40 18.77
CA ARG A 80 -8.19 -2.04 17.65
C ARG A 80 -7.12 -2.98 18.18
N GLU A 81 -7.20 -4.25 17.80
CA GLU A 81 -6.15 -5.22 18.04
C GLU A 81 -5.43 -5.54 16.73
N TYR A 82 -4.11 -5.63 16.81
CA TYR A 82 -3.24 -5.90 15.66
C TYR A 82 -2.59 -7.25 15.85
N PHE A 83 -2.42 -7.99 14.75
CA PHE A 83 -1.78 -9.29 14.76
C PHE A 83 -0.73 -9.36 13.65
N VAL A 84 0.39 -10.01 13.93
CA VAL A 84 1.36 -10.40 12.92
C VAL A 84 1.07 -11.84 12.54
N TYR A 85 0.72 -12.05 11.27
CA TYR A 85 0.61 -13.36 10.66
C TYR A 85 1.91 -13.67 9.91
N GLU A 86 2.59 -14.74 10.31
CA GLU A 86 3.78 -15.25 9.64
C GLU A 86 3.38 -16.41 8.73
N ALA A 87 3.46 -16.18 7.42
CA ALA A 87 3.09 -17.12 6.38
C ALA A 87 4.17 -18.19 6.14
N ASP A 88 4.58 -18.89 7.19
CA ASP A 88 5.41 -20.10 7.08
C ASP A 88 4.49 -21.30 6.74
N TYR A 89 4.77 -22.00 5.65
CA TYR A 89 3.95 -23.14 5.20
C TYR A 89 4.05 -24.37 6.11
N GLN A 90 5.16 -24.51 6.84
CA GLN A 90 5.35 -25.61 7.78
C GLN A 90 4.85 -25.22 9.16
N HIS A 91 5.06 -23.96 9.55
CA HIS A 91 4.78 -23.46 10.89
C HIS A 91 4.11 -22.08 10.88
N PRO A 92 2.89 -21.95 10.31
CA PRO A 92 2.21 -20.67 10.26
C PRO A 92 1.95 -20.18 11.68
N SER A 93 2.17 -18.89 11.92
CA SER A 93 2.02 -18.32 13.26
C SER A 93 1.21 -17.03 13.25
N LEU A 94 0.49 -16.78 14.33
CA LEU A 94 -0.30 -15.58 14.54
C LEU A 94 -0.01 -15.07 15.94
N ARG A 95 0.46 -13.83 16.04
CA ARG A 95 0.87 -13.24 17.32
C ARG A 95 0.29 -11.84 17.48
N PRO A 96 -0.26 -11.49 18.67
CA PRO A 96 -0.69 -10.14 18.95
C PRO A 96 0.48 -9.15 18.85
N LEU A 97 0.27 -8.05 18.14
CA LEU A 97 1.15 -6.91 18.06
C LEU A 97 0.71 -5.88 19.12
N PRO A 98 1.42 -5.73 20.25
CA PRO A 98 1.02 -4.80 21.30
C PRO A 98 1.17 -3.37 20.79
N ILE A 99 0.12 -2.56 20.74
CA ILE A 99 0.24 -1.14 20.38
C ILE A 99 0.35 -0.30 21.66
N PRO A 100 1.41 0.51 21.84
CA PRO A 100 1.58 1.31 23.05
C PRO A 100 0.46 2.35 23.14
N TYR A 101 -0.21 2.46 24.28
CA TYR A 101 -1.09 3.60 24.55
C TYR A 101 -0.24 4.89 24.65
N PRO A 102 -0.68 6.04 24.09
CA PRO A 102 -1.96 6.32 23.45
C PRO A 102 -1.97 6.18 21.90
N LEU A 103 -1.04 5.42 21.30
CA LEU A 103 -0.95 5.32 19.84
C LEU A 103 -2.18 4.61 19.26
N ALA A 104 -3.05 5.38 18.59
CA ALA A 104 -4.13 4.87 17.75
C ALA A 104 -3.68 4.87 16.28
N LEU A 105 -3.04 3.79 15.84
CA LEU A 105 -2.47 3.66 14.49
C LEU A 105 -3.55 3.42 13.43
N GLN A 106 -3.31 3.87 12.20
CA GLN A 106 -4.07 3.56 10.99
C GLN A 106 -3.26 2.62 10.09
N GLN A 107 -3.92 1.83 9.24
CA GLN A 107 -3.23 0.87 8.32
C GLN A 107 -2.03 1.41 7.58
N TYR A 108 -2.21 2.59 7.03
CA TYR A 108 -1.37 3.11 5.97
C TYR A 108 -0.08 3.67 6.56
N GLU A 109 -0.05 3.81 7.88
CA GLU A 109 1.10 4.30 8.63
C GLU A 109 2.16 3.22 8.86
N PHE A 110 1.81 1.93 8.72
CA PHE A 110 2.73 0.82 9.00
C PHE A 110 3.68 0.56 7.82
N GLY A 111 4.97 0.73 8.07
CA GLY A 111 6.03 0.18 7.21
C GLY A 111 6.60 -1.09 7.81
N LEU A 112 6.81 -2.12 6.98
CA LEU A 112 7.42 -3.38 7.37
C LEU A 112 8.80 -3.51 6.71
N LEU A 113 9.82 -3.80 7.52
CA LEU A 113 11.16 -4.13 7.05
C LEU A 113 11.58 -5.52 7.54
N PRO A 114 11.94 -6.45 6.65
CA PRO A 114 12.63 -7.66 7.06
C PRO A 114 14.03 -7.33 7.57
N GLY A 115 14.54 -8.11 8.50
CA GLY A 115 15.90 -7.99 9.04
C GLY A 115 16.52 -9.35 9.32
N VAL A 116 17.81 -9.38 9.63
CA VAL A 116 18.50 -10.64 9.97
C VAL A 116 17.90 -11.24 11.24
N GLY A 117 17.19 -12.36 11.10
CA GLY A 117 16.56 -13.09 12.20
C GLY A 117 15.32 -12.39 12.78
N GLY A 118 14.61 -11.58 12.00
CA GLY A 118 13.37 -10.94 12.45
C GLY A 118 12.83 -9.90 11.47
N PHE A 119 11.95 -9.04 11.95
CA PHE A 119 11.39 -7.92 11.20
C PHE A 119 11.22 -6.71 12.12
N ARG A 120 11.09 -5.55 11.50
CA ARG A 120 10.76 -4.29 12.15
C ARG A 120 9.50 -3.71 11.55
N ILE A 121 8.68 -3.10 12.38
CA ILE A 121 7.54 -2.30 11.94
C ILE A 121 7.81 -0.87 12.34
N ALA A 122 7.61 0.09 11.44
CA ALA A 122 7.78 1.49 11.75
C ALA A 122 6.56 2.33 11.40
N VAL A 123 6.33 3.35 12.21
CA VAL A 123 5.33 4.40 11.99
C VAL A 123 5.98 5.75 12.23
N LEU A 124 5.75 6.71 11.33
CA LEU A 124 6.24 8.09 11.44
C LEU A 124 5.07 9.05 11.62
N ARG A 125 5.11 9.89 12.65
CA ARG A 125 4.04 10.85 12.96
C ARG A 125 4.58 12.26 13.22
N PRO A 126 3.91 13.31 12.70
CA PRO A 126 4.31 14.68 13.00
C PRO A 126 4.06 15.04 14.47
N GLN A 127 5.01 15.68 15.11
CA GLN A 127 4.88 16.26 16.45
C GLN A 127 4.14 17.61 16.39
N LYS A 128 2.81 17.55 16.20
CA LYS A 128 1.95 18.71 15.93
C LYS A 128 2.04 19.87 16.91
N LEU A 129 2.58 19.67 18.11
CA LEU A 129 2.63 20.66 19.18
C LEU A 129 3.97 21.40 19.30
N PHE A 130 5.04 20.94 18.63
CA PHE A 130 6.40 21.41 18.91
C PHE A 130 7.10 22.03 17.70
N SER A 131 6.96 21.45 16.51
CA SER A 131 7.42 22.06 15.26
C SER A 131 6.83 21.35 14.04
N ASP A 132 6.85 22.06 12.91
CA ASP A 132 6.46 21.54 11.61
C ASP A 132 7.48 20.53 11.02
N ASP A 133 8.68 20.48 11.61
CA ASP A 133 9.82 19.71 11.12
C ASP A 133 10.16 18.49 12.02
N ALA A 134 9.47 18.32 13.16
CA ALA A 134 9.72 17.23 14.11
C ALA A 134 8.70 16.10 13.97
N TYR A 135 9.19 14.87 14.07
CA TYR A 135 8.42 13.65 13.94
C TYR A 135 8.80 12.64 15.02
N ASP A 136 7.82 11.86 15.47
CA ASP A 136 8.04 10.65 16.25
C ASP A 136 8.09 9.46 15.30
N LEU A 137 9.22 8.74 15.33
CA LEU A 137 9.39 7.44 14.69
C LEU A 137 9.21 6.35 15.74
N HIS A 138 8.09 5.64 15.66
CA HIS A 138 7.82 4.45 16.47
C HIS A 138 8.33 3.21 15.73
N ILE A 139 9.22 2.44 16.35
CA ILE A 139 9.81 1.22 15.78
C ILE A 139 9.46 0.04 16.69
N PHE A 140 8.77 -0.96 16.15
CA PHE A 140 8.62 -2.27 16.75
C PHE A 140 9.75 -3.18 16.31
N SER A 141 10.35 -3.91 17.26
CA SER A 141 11.36 -4.92 16.97
C SER A 141 10.81 -6.32 17.26
N SER A 142 10.78 -7.21 16.27
CA SER A 142 10.30 -8.59 16.47
C SER A 142 11.21 -9.40 17.39
N LYS A 143 12.47 -8.98 17.59
CA LYS A 143 13.44 -9.64 18.47
C LYS A 143 13.12 -9.39 19.94
N ALA A 144 12.85 -8.13 20.28
CA ALA A 144 12.48 -7.74 21.64
C ALA A 144 10.96 -7.86 21.90
N TRP A 145 10.15 -7.93 20.83
CA TRP A 145 8.69 -7.87 20.85
C TRP A 145 8.14 -6.60 21.54
N THR A 146 8.86 -5.49 21.38
CA THR A 146 8.56 -4.19 22.02
C THR A 146 8.70 -3.04 21.04
N TRP A 147 8.05 -1.93 21.38
CA TRP A 147 8.19 -0.67 20.67
C TRP A 147 9.23 0.24 21.33
N ASN A 148 9.95 0.97 20.50
CA ASN A 148 10.77 2.10 20.89
C ASN A 148 10.33 3.34 20.09
N THR A 149 10.41 4.52 20.69
CA THR A 149 10.08 5.78 20.02
C THR A 149 11.32 6.65 19.95
N LYS A 150 11.58 7.20 18.77
CA LYS A 150 12.71 8.07 18.51
C LYS A 150 12.23 9.36 17.87
N GLN A 151 12.96 10.45 18.13
CA GLN A 151 12.69 11.70 17.46
C GLN A 151 13.42 11.73 16.13
N ALA A 152 12.74 12.24 15.12
CA ALA A 152 13.27 12.45 13.79
C ALA A 152 13.01 13.90 13.36
N GLN A 153 13.96 14.49 12.65
CA GLN A 153 13.86 15.87 12.20
C GLN A 153 13.96 15.94 10.68
N LEU A 154 13.15 16.80 10.07
CA LEU A 154 13.24 17.10 8.66
C LEU A 154 14.53 17.87 8.37
N GLY A 155 15.34 17.36 7.44
CA GLY A 155 16.58 18.02 7.06
C GLY A 155 16.36 19.43 6.50
N SER A 156 17.26 20.35 6.86
CA SER A 156 17.22 21.79 6.51
C SER A 156 17.20 22.09 5.00
N GLN A 157 17.56 21.12 4.16
CA GLN A 157 17.55 21.22 2.70
C GLN A 157 16.22 20.84 2.05
N SER A 158 15.18 20.53 2.84
CA SER A 158 13.87 20.16 2.31
C SER A 158 13.17 21.38 1.70
N PRO A 159 12.47 21.25 0.55
CA PRO A 159 11.77 22.35 -0.10
C PRO A 159 10.71 22.93 0.85
N ARG A 160 10.93 24.16 1.33
CA ARG A 160 9.97 24.88 2.15
C ARG A 160 9.02 25.65 1.24
N THR A 161 7.75 25.23 1.16
CA THR A 161 6.71 26.07 0.56
C THR A 161 6.55 27.36 1.36
N LYS A 162 6.49 28.50 0.67
CA LYS A 162 6.36 29.84 1.28
C LYS A 162 5.20 29.88 2.30
N GLY A 163 5.54 29.84 3.58
CA GLY A 163 4.66 30.21 4.68
C GLY A 163 3.83 29.10 5.33
N ARG A 164 3.92 27.83 4.88
CA ARG A 164 3.37 26.67 5.60
C ARG A 164 4.19 25.41 5.28
N CYS A 165 4.64 24.69 6.29
CA CYS A 165 4.95 23.28 6.12
C CYS A 165 3.61 22.58 5.89
N LEU A 166 3.42 21.98 4.71
CA LEU A 166 2.28 21.10 4.51
C LEU A 166 2.53 19.91 5.43
N MET A 167 1.69 19.74 6.46
CA MET A 167 1.84 18.63 7.39
C MET A 167 1.78 17.32 6.61
N HIS A 168 2.90 16.60 6.57
CA HIS A 168 2.99 15.33 5.88
C HIS A 168 1.94 14.36 6.42
N GLN A 169 1.11 13.85 5.53
CA GLN A 169 0.13 12.81 5.84
C GLN A 169 0.47 11.55 5.06
N THR A 170 0.97 10.55 5.77
CA THR A 170 1.28 9.25 5.19
C THR A 170 0.01 8.62 4.61
N ASP A 171 0.00 8.34 3.31
CA ASP A 171 -1.03 7.57 2.59
C ASP A 171 -0.63 6.09 2.43
N LYS A 172 0.69 5.80 2.42
CA LYS A 172 1.26 4.44 2.43
C LYS A 172 2.74 4.48 2.81
N VAL A 173 3.30 3.32 3.14
CA VAL A 173 4.76 3.16 3.37
C VAL A 173 5.35 2.16 2.39
N ILE A 174 6.52 2.48 1.84
CA ILE A 174 7.26 1.62 0.91
C ILE A 174 8.64 1.28 1.46
N ALA A 175 9.09 0.05 1.20
CA ALA A 175 10.48 -0.32 1.45
C ALA A 175 11.39 0.28 0.38
N LEU A 176 12.44 0.98 0.80
CA LEU A 176 13.50 1.47 -0.06
C LEU A 176 14.71 0.52 0.03
N ARG A 177 15.89 0.97 -0.42
CA ARG A 177 17.11 0.15 -0.31
C ARG A 177 17.55 0.01 1.15
N GLY A 178 17.96 -1.20 1.52
CA GLY A 178 18.48 -1.52 2.85
C GLY A 178 17.42 -1.32 3.94
N ASP A 179 17.84 -0.74 5.06
CA ASP A 179 16.98 -0.50 6.23
C ASP A 179 16.22 0.84 6.15
N THR A 180 15.84 1.27 4.95
CA THR A 180 15.16 2.57 4.75
C THR A 180 13.70 2.37 4.36
N LEU A 181 12.80 3.09 5.02
CA LEU A 181 11.40 3.21 4.62
C LEU A 181 11.13 4.58 4.03
N GLY A 182 10.23 4.63 3.03
CA GLY A 182 9.65 5.84 2.50
C GLY A 182 8.20 5.98 2.97
N PHE A 183 7.93 6.96 3.82
CA PHE A 183 6.57 7.36 4.21
C PHE A 183 6.03 8.28 3.11
N VAL A 184 5.03 7.82 2.36
CA VAL A 184 4.55 8.48 1.15
C VAL A 184 3.30 9.28 1.48
N ASP A 185 3.34 10.57 1.18
CA ASP A 185 2.18 11.44 1.04
C ASP A 185 1.99 11.65 -0.47
N LEU A 186 0.91 11.08 -1.03
CA LEU A 186 0.70 11.04 -2.48
C LEU A 186 0.37 12.42 -3.08
N TRP A 187 0.06 13.42 -2.26
CA TRP A 187 -0.10 14.80 -2.72
C TRP A 187 1.23 15.54 -2.81
N HIS A 188 2.15 15.25 -1.89
CA HIS A 188 3.31 16.11 -1.65
C HIS A 188 4.65 15.45 -1.93
N GLY A 189 4.92 14.28 -1.36
CA GLY A 189 6.30 13.81 -1.23
C GLY A 189 6.49 12.56 -0.39
N ILE A 190 7.74 12.10 -0.34
CA ILE A 190 8.17 10.93 0.40
C ILE A 190 9.16 11.34 1.48
N LEU A 191 8.85 11.06 2.75
CA LEU A 191 9.82 11.14 3.85
C LEU A 191 10.59 9.82 3.93
N CYS A 192 11.86 9.85 3.57
CA CYS A 192 12.77 8.72 3.69
C CYS A 192 13.38 8.70 5.10
N CYS A 193 13.34 7.54 5.73
CA CYS A 193 13.78 7.35 7.10
C CYS A 193 14.51 6.01 7.26
N GLN A 194 15.68 6.04 7.87
CA GLN A 194 16.41 4.83 8.22
C GLN A 194 15.85 4.23 9.52
N VAL A 195 15.48 2.96 9.48
CA VAL A 195 14.80 2.25 10.57
C VAL A 195 15.71 1.15 11.09
N ILE A 196 16.51 1.52 12.09
CA ILE A 196 17.46 0.66 12.78
C ILE A 196 17.17 0.66 14.28
N ASP A 197 17.39 -0.48 14.94
CA ASP A 197 17.09 -0.67 16.37
C ASP A 197 17.92 0.30 17.23
N GLU A 198 19.22 0.41 16.95
CA GLU A 198 20.15 1.38 17.53
C GLU A 198 20.42 2.49 16.50
N SER A 199 19.71 3.60 16.61
CA SER A 199 19.93 4.78 15.76
C SER A 199 20.45 5.90 16.65
N PRO A 200 21.18 6.87 16.08
CA PRO A 200 21.54 8.06 16.84
C PRO A 200 20.28 8.86 17.21
N ASP A 201 20.42 9.71 18.22
CA ASP A 201 19.33 10.54 18.77
C ASP A 201 18.87 11.64 17.77
N ASP A 202 19.69 11.95 16.76
CA ASP A 202 19.47 12.99 15.76
C ASP A 202 19.09 12.40 14.38
N LEU A 203 18.05 11.58 14.34
CA LEU A 203 17.60 10.96 13.10
C LEU A 203 17.13 12.01 12.08
N LEU A 204 17.83 12.11 10.94
CA LEU A 204 17.50 13.05 9.88
C LEU A 204 16.59 12.40 8.82
N LEU A 205 15.41 12.99 8.61
CA LEU A 205 14.51 12.64 7.53
C LEU A 205 14.94 13.34 6.24
N ARG A 206 14.94 12.59 5.14
CA ARG A 206 15.15 13.14 3.80
C ARG A 206 13.81 13.22 3.07
N TYR A 207 13.46 14.42 2.62
CA TYR A 207 12.28 14.62 1.78
C TYR A 207 12.59 14.44 0.30
N ILE A 208 11.71 13.75 -0.41
CA ILE A 208 11.69 13.68 -1.87
C ILE A 208 10.34 14.26 -2.33
N PRO A 209 10.31 15.43 -2.98
CA PRO A 209 9.07 15.95 -3.56
C PRO A 209 8.56 15.01 -4.66
N LEU A 210 7.25 14.77 -4.72
CA LEU A 210 6.63 14.12 -5.88
C LEU A 210 6.53 15.10 -7.06
N PRO A 211 6.39 14.60 -8.30
CA PRO A 211 6.05 15.43 -9.45
C PRO A 211 4.76 16.24 -9.22
N PRO A 212 4.69 17.45 -9.78
CA PRO A 212 3.55 18.34 -9.58
C PRO A 212 2.24 17.72 -10.05
N LEU A 213 1.14 18.07 -9.38
CA LEU A 213 -0.21 17.69 -9.79
C LEU A 213 -0.51 18.09 -11.23
N MET A 214 -1.01 17.14 -12.01
CA MET A 214 -1.65 17.42 -13.29
C MET A 214 -2.76 18.46 -13.09
N ASP A 215 -2.88 19.41 -14.03
CA ASP A 215 -3.84 20.52 -13.89
C ASP A 215 -5.28 20.04 -13.70
N SER A 216 -5.66 18.93 -14.35
CA SER A 216 -6.96 18.28 -14.20
C SER A 216 -7.25 17.81 -12.77
N ASN A 217 -6.21 17.48 -12.00
CA ASN A 217 -6.32 16.91 -10.66
C ASN A 217 -6.27 18.01 -9.57
N LYS A 218 -5.94 19.27 -9.91
CA LYS A 218 -5.76 20.37 -8.94
C LYS A 218 -7.04 20.82 -8.25
N SER A 219 -8.21 20.64 -8.88
CA SER A 219 -9.51 21.08 -8.36
C SER A 219 -10.31 19.97 -7.68
N MET A 220 -9.70 18.83 -7.40
CA MET A 220 -10.42 17.62 -6.97
C MET A 220 -10.49 17.41 -5.46
N VAL A 221 -11.49 16.62 -5.05
CA VAL A 221 -11.80 16.22 -3.65
C VAL A 221 -11.68 14.69 -3.46
N SER A 222 -11.21 13.94 -4.46
CA SER A 222 -11.07 12.48 -4.37
C SER A 222 -9.87 12.04 -3.51
N SER A 223 -9.77 10.75 -3.17
CA SER A 223 -8.60 10.24 -2.47
C SER A 223 -7.38 10.32 -3.40
N SER A 224 -6.21 10.67 -2.87
CA SER A 224 -4.96 10.65 -3.64
C SER A 224 -4.68 9.27 -4.23
N SER A 225 -4.99 8.21 -3.48
CA SER A 225 -4.80 6.82 -3.91
C SER A 225 -5.66 6.40 -5.10
N ASP A 226 -6.69 7.16 -5.46
CA ASP A 226 -7.53 6.88 -6.64
C ASP A 226 -6.79 7.21 -7.95
N ILE A 227 -5.82 8.13 -7.89
CA ILE A 227 -5.17 8.72 -9.08
C ILE A 227 -3.65 8.63 -9.03
N ARG A 228 -3.06 8.37 -7.85
CA ARG A 228 -1.62 8.35 -7.65
C ARG A 228 -1.18 7.13 -6.89
N ASP A 229 -0.03 6.59 -7.28
CA ASP A 229 0.65 5.54 -6.53
C ASP A 229 2.16 5.72 -6.58
N VAL A 230 2.84 5.19 -5.58
CA VAL A 230 4.30 5.14 -5.51
C VAL A 230 4.71 3.73 -5.13
N ALA A 231 5.72 3.21 -5.81
CA ALA A 231 6.39 1.98 -5.40
C ALA A 231 7.91 2.10 -5.57
N CYS A 232 8.66 1.21 -4.93
CA CYS A 232 10.10 1.09 -5.12
C CYS A 232 10.39 -0.30 -5.66
N ILE A 233 10.95 -0.36 -6.88
CA ILE A 233 11.19 -1.60 -7.62
C ILE A 233 12.67 -1.61 -7.99
N ASP A 234 13.40 -2.65 -7.57
CA ASP A 234 14.85 -2.78 -7.80
C ASP A 234 15.66 -1.53 -7.42
N GLY A 235 15.18 -0.82 -6.39
CA GLY A 235 15.77 0.42 -5.92
C GLY A 235 15.60 1.60 -6.88
N VAL A 236 14.56 1.60 -7.68
CA VAL A 236 14.05 2.76 -8.42
C VAL A 236 12.67 3.07 -7.87
N VAL A 237 12.48 4.30 -7.40
CA VAL A 237 11.15 4.76 -7.00
C VAL A 237 10.38 5.08 -8.28
N LYS A 238 9.25 4.41 -8.49
CA LYS A 238 8.31 4.67 -9.56
C LYS A 238 7.09 5.41 -9.01
N PHE A 239 6.60 6.38 -9.77
CA PHE A 239 5.44 7.17 -9.44
C PHE A 239 4.50 7.21 -10.64
N ILE A 240 3.21 7.15 -10.36
CA ILE A 240 2.15 7.24 -11.36
C ILE A 240 1.19 8.37 -10.97
N ASP A 241 0.78 9.15 -11.96
CA ASP A 241 -0.28 10.16 -11.86
C ASP A 241 -1.25 9.97 -13.02
N ASP A 242 -2.50 9.67 -12.68
CA ASP A 242 -3.59 9.51 -13.63
C ASP A 242 -4.45 10.77 -13.66
N ALA A 243 -4.59 11.38 -14.83
CA ALA A 243 -5.56 12.44 -15.05
C ALA A 243 -6.97 11.87 -14.99
N GLN A 244 -7.77 12.32 -14.02
CA GLN A 244 -9.19 12.00 -14.04
C GLN A 244 -9.91 12.80 -15.13
N ALA A 245 -10.70 12.10 -15.94
CA ALA A 245 -11.55 12.72 -16.93
C ALA A 245 -12.68 13.51 -16.25
N THR A 246 -12.80 14.80 -16.58
CA THR A 246 -13.86 15.69 -16.10
C THR A 246 -15.25 15.37 -16.70
N SER A 247 -15.35 14.32 -17.51
CA SER A 247 -16.58 13.87 -18.20
C SER A 247 -16.53 12.37 -18.48
N PRO A 248 -17.65 11.63 -18.42
CA PRO A 248 -17.72 10.17 -18.64
C PRO A 248 -17.35 9.70 -20.06
N LEU A 249 -16.94 10.60 -20.95
CA LEU A 249 -16.62 10.32 -22.36
C LEU A 249 -15.17 10.63 -22.74
N TYR A 250 -14.28 10.92 -21.79
CA TYR A 250 -12.91 11.34 -22.12
C TYR A 250 -11.80 10.49 -21.49
N TYR A 251 -10.76 10.43 -22.29
CA TYR A 251 -9.47 9.78 -22.19
C TYR A 251 -8.77 10.08 -20.85
N MET A 252 -8.29 9.01 -20.21
CA MET A 252 -7.49 9.09 -19.00
C MET A 252 -6.03 9.09 -19.43
N THR A 253 -5.33 10.19 -19.19
CA THR A 253 -3.89 10.28 -19.44
C THR A 253 -3.16 9.78 -18.20
N ARG A 254 -2.24 8.84 -18.39
CA ARG A 254 -1.38 8.28 -17.36
C ARG A 254 0.03 8.75 -17.57
N ILE A 255 0.64 9.31 -16.52
CA ILE A 255 2.04 9.71 -16.54
C ILE A 255 2.82 8.88 -15.53
N CYS A 256 3.89 8.23 -15.99
CA CYS A 256 4.79 7.47 -15.14
C CYS A 256 6.14 8.17 -15.03
N TRP A 257 6.68 8.19 -13.81
CA TRP A 257 7.99 8.77 -13.52
C TRP A 257 8.86 7.77 -12.76
N SER A 258 10.18 7.84 -12.96
CA SER A 258 11.17 7.07 -12.24
C SER A 258 12.22 7.93 -11.54
N LEU A 259 12.74 7.41 -10.43
CA LEU A 259 13.76 8.07 -9.64
C LEU A 259 14.72 7.02 -9.03
N PRO A 260 15.97 6.90 -9.51
CA PRO A 260 16.94 5.93 -8.98
C PRO A 260 17.34 6.24 -7.54
N THR A 261 17.40 5.26 -6.63
CA THR A 261 17.64 5.55 -5.20
C THR A 261 19.09 5.95 -4.81
N ALA A 262 20.07 5.90 -5.72
CA ALA A 262 21.49 6.24 -5.44
C ALA A 262 22.17 7.14 -6.51
N PRO A 263 23.13 8.05 -6.17
CA PRO A 263 23.49 8.54 -4.83
C PRO A 263 23.11 10.02 -4.52
N LEU A 264 22.65 10.22 -3.28
CA LEU A 264 23.08 11.18 -2.23
C LEU A 264 23.11 12.72 -2.42
N GLU A 265 22.62 13.34 -3.48
CA GLU A 265 22.38 14.80 -3.47
C GLU A 265 20.95 15.16 -3.06
N PRO A 266 20.71 16.35 -2.44
CA PRO A 266 19.36 16.86 -2.18
C PRO A 266 18.57 16.89 -3.49
N ARG A 267 17.38 16.29 -3.47
CA ARG A 267 16.58 16.11 -4.67
C ARG A 267 15.44 17.12 -4.74
N THR A 268 15.34 17.79 -5.87
CA THR A 268 14.16 18.57 -6.24
C THR A 268 13.21 17.71 -7.06
N SER A 269 12.00 18.20 -7.32
CA SER A 269 11.01 17.54 -8.21
C SER A 269 11.59 17.26 -9.60
N ASP A 270 12.60 18.02 -10.00
CA ASP A 270 13.16 18.02 -11.35
C ASP A 270 14.11 16.84 -11.59
N HIS A 271 14.38 16.03 -10.56
CA HIS A 271 15.17 14.80 -10.68
C HIS A 271 14.35 13.57 -11.04
N TRP A 272 13.02 13.67 -11.08
CA TRP A 272 12.17 12.62 -11.61
C TRP A 272 12.32 12.54 -13.13
N LEU A 273 12.54 11.33 -13.64
CA LEU A 273 12.64 11.06 -15.07
C LEU A 273 11.25 10.65 -15.57
N LEU A 274 10.77 11.33 -16.61
CA LEU A 274 9.52 10.94 -17.28
C LEU A 274 9.76 9.62 -18.02
N ASP A 275 9.06 8.57 -17.63
CA ASP A 275 9.16 7.25 -18.27
C ASP A 275 8.23 7.19 -19.49
N CYS A 276 6.96 7.55 -19.30
CA CYS A 276 5.96 7.54 -20.35
C CYS A 276 4.74 8.40 -20.03
N GLU A 277 4.03 8.76 -21.09
CA GLU A 277 2.69 9.32 -21.07
C GLU A 277 1.80 8.43 -21.96
N ILE A 278 0.71 7.91 -21.41
CA ILE A 278 -0.16 6.93 -22.07
C ILE A 278 -1.60 7.45 -22.02
N ASP A 279 -2.25 7.53 -23.18
CA ASP A 279 -3.71 7.61 -23.24
C ASP A 279 -4.29 6.21 -22.97
N VAL A 280 -5.05 6.05 -21.90
CA VAL A 280 -5.64 4.75 -21.50
C VAL A 280 -6.53 4.17 -22.61
N SER A 281 -7.07 4.99 -23.52
CA SER A 281 -7.82 4.50 -24.67
C SER A 281 -6.97 3.81 -25.74
N ASP A 282 -5.66 4.02 -25.74
CA ASP A 282 -4.71 3.34 -26.63
C ASP A 282 -4.28 1.97 -26.07
N VAL A 283 -4.62 1.67 -24.81
CA VAL A 283 -4.31 0.38 -24.19
C VAL A 283 -5.19 -0.71 -24.81
N THR A 284 -4.55 -1.63 -25.54
CA THR A 284 -5.22 -2.77 -26.18
C THR A 284 -5.27 -3.98 -25.26
N VAL A 285 -6.36 -4.74 -25.34
CA VAL A 285 -6.50 -6.01 -24.61
C VAL A 285 -5.81 -7.11 -25.41
N SER A 286 -4.71 -7.65 -24.85
CA SER A 286 -3.87 -8.66 -25.52
C SER A 286 -4.55 -10.02 -25.70
N ASN A 287 -5.49 -10.38 -24.83
CA ASN A 287 -6.25 -11.65 -24.92
C ASN A 287 -7.73 -11.37 -25.19
N PRO A 288 -8.24 -11.63 -26.41
CA PRO A 288 -9.64 -11.41 -26.76
C PRO A 288 -10.64 -12.18 -25.89
N LYS A 289 -10.22 -13.31 -25.29
CA LYS A 289 -11.09 -14.08 -24.36
C LYS A 289 -11.45 -13.30 -23.10
N HIS A 290 -10.61 -12.36 -22.65
CA HIS A 290 -10.91 -11.52 -21.49
C HIS A 290 -12.04 -10.53 -21.78
N LEU A 291 -12.22 -10.11 -23.04
CA LEU A 291 -13.35 -9.25 -23.45
C LEU A 291 -14.67 -10.01 -23.41
N ALA A 292 -14.65 -11.32 -23.67
CA ALA A 292 -15.85 -12.16 -23.61
C ALA A 292 -16.39 -12.34 -22.18
N LEU A 293 -15.56 -12.06 -21.16
CA LEU A 293 -15.96 -12.05 -19.74
C LEU A 293 -16.66 -10.74 -19.33
N LEU A 294 -16.72 -9.75 -20.23
CA LEU A 294 -17.35 -8.43 -20.00
C LEU A 294 -18.56 -8.24 -20.94
N PRO A 295 -19.65 -9.02 -20.78
CA PRO A 295 -20.75 -9.08 -21.75
C PRO A 295 -21.51 -7.76 -21.93
N ASP A 296 -21.57 -6.90 -20.91
CA ASP A 296 -22.30 -5.63 -20.92
C ASP A 296 -21.61 -4.51 -21.72
N LEU A 297 -20.43 -4.79 -22.29
CA LEU A 297 -19.62 -3.82 -23.04
C LEU A 297 -19.76 -3.92 -24.56
N SER A 298 -20.78 -4.64 -25.04
CA SER A 298 -20.97 -5.01 -26.45
C SER A 298 -21.55 -3.92 -27.35
N SER A 299 -21.85 -2.72 -26.84
CA SER A 299 -22.56 -1.68 -27.60
C SER A 299 -21.66 -0.65 -28.32
N SER A 300 -20.33 -0.66 -28.17
CA SER A 300 -19.46 0.32 -28.84
C SER A 300 -18.84 -0.19 -30.14
N HIS A 301 -19.19 0.46 -31.26
CA HIS A 301 -18.75 0.19 -32.64
C HIS A 301 -17.28 0.58 -32.93
N SER A 302 -16.35 0.34 -32.00
CA SER A 302 -14.91 0.55 -32.23
C SER A 302 -14.23 -0.76 -32.66
N ALA A 303 -13.52 -0.72 -33.79
CA ALA A 303 -12.77 -1.85 -34.33
C ALA A 303 -11.50 -2.21 -33.53
N LYS A 304 -11.10 -1.38 -32.54
CA LYS A 304 -9.99 -1.66 -31.64
C LYS A 304 -10.52 -2.22 -30.32
N SER A 305 -9.95 -3.35 -29.88
CA SER A 305 -10.22 -3.96 -28.57
C SER A 305 -9.49 -3.21 -27.45
N THR A 306 -9.82 -1.93 -27.27
CA THR A 306 -9.20 -1.06 -26.24
C THR A 306 -10.08 -0.95 -24.99
N LEU A 307 -9.51 -0.48 -23.88
CA LEU A 307 -10.20 -0.27 -22.61
C LEU A 307 -11.29 0.83 -22.65
N ASN A 308 -11.54 1.45 -23.80
CA ASN A 308 -12.55 2.50 -24.05
C ASN A 308 -14.00 1.95 -24.12
N ARG A 309 -14.37 1.07 -23.19
CA ARG A 309 -15.68 0.41 -23.17
C ARG A 309 -16.33 0.52 -21.78
N ASN A 310 -16.73 1.72 -21.36
CA ASN A 310 -17.42 1.97 -20.06
C ASN A 310 -16.73 1.39 -18.80
N LEU A 311 -15.50 0.91 -18.91
CA LEU A 311 -14.72 0.42 -17.78
C LEU A 311 -14.21 1.63 -17.00
N ARG A 312 -14.50 1.65 -15.71
CA ARG A 312 -13.91 2.63 -14.80
C ARG A 312 -12.68 1.98 -14.18
N PRO A 313 -11.46 2.31 -14.65
CA PRO A 313 -10.25 1.86 -13.97
C PRO A 313 -10.23 2.44 -12.56
N SER A 314 -9.89 1.62 -11.58
CA SER A 314 -9.61 2.02 -10.20
C SER A 314 -8.11 2.22 -10.00
N ALA A 315 -7.75 2.57 -8.75
CA ALA A 315 -6.41 2.91 -8.29
C ALA A 315 -5.29 2.08 -8.97
N PRO A 316 -4.31 2.73 -9.63
CA PRO A 316 -3.19 2.03 -10.24
C PRO A 316 -2.30 1.39 -9.18
N ALA A 317 -1.68 0.26 -9.53
CA ALA A 317 -0.68 -0.39 -8.69
C ALA A 317 0.50 -0.91 -9.52
N PHE A 318 1.72 -0.59 -9.12
CA PHE A 318 2.92 -1.13 -9.78
C PHE A 318 3.13 -2.62 -9.47
N GLY A 319 3.51 -3.39 -10.49
CA GLY A 319 3.97 -4.77 -10.32
C GLY A 319 5.38 -4.85 -9.75
N MET A 320 5.56 -5.59 -8.65
CA MET A 320 6.83 -5.65 -7.92
C MET A 320 7.92 -6.51 -8.56
N HIS A 321 7.57 -7.43 -9.48
CA HIS A 321 8.51 -8.41 -10.01
C HIS A 321 9.17 -8.01 -11.34
N ASN A 322 8.49 -7.18 -12.16
CA ASN A 322 8.95 -6.90 -13.52
C ASN A 322 9.06 -5.41 -13.88
N GLY A 323 8.84 -4.47 -12.94
CA GLY A 323 9.04 -3.02 -13.12
C GLY A 323 8.12 -2.32 -14.13
N ASP A 324 7.72 -3.00 -15.20
CA ASP A 324 7.14 -2.45 -16.41
C ASP A 324 5.65 -2.77 -16.53
N ALA A 325 5.09 -3.42 -15.51
CA ALA A 325 3.67 -3.70 -15.42
C ALA A 325 3.01 -2.78 -14.40
N VAL A 326 1.92 -2.13 -14.81
CA VAL A 326 0.98 -1.47 -13.92
C VAL A 326 -0.33 -2.27 -13.97
N TYR A 327 -0.79 -2.72 -12.81
CA TYR A 327 -2.05 -3.39 -12.66
C TYR A 327 -3.17 -2.36 -12.47
N LEU A 328 -4.28 -2.60 -13.16
CA LEU A 328 -5.53 -1.87 -12.99
C LEU A 328 -6.63 -2.87 -12.72
N THR A 329 -7.34 -2.64 -11.62
CA THR A 329 -8.66 -3.21 -11.44
C THR A 329 -9.65 -2.30 -12.18
N CYS A 330 -10.62 -2.88 -12.87
CA CYS A 330 -11.63 -2.12 -13.60
C CYS A 330 -13.01 -2.63 -13.18
N LYS A 331 -13.94 -1.72 -12.93
CA LYS A 331 -15.35 -2.06 -12.66
C LYS A 331 -16.25 -1.57 -13.78
N VAL A 332 -17.30 -2.35 -14.05
CA VAL A 332 -18.38 -1.97 -14.98
C VAL A 332 -19.39 -1.06 -14.27
N GLU A 333 -19.73 -1.36 -13.01
CA GLU A 333 -20.62 -0.55 -12.16
C GLU A 333 -20.00 -0.21 -10.79
N THR A 334 -20.35 0.95 -10.23
CA THR A 334 -19.82 1.43 -8.94
C THR A 334 -20.23 0.57 -7.73
N MET A 335 -21.25 -0.28 -7.88
CA MET A 335 -21.77 -1.16 -6.82
C MET A 335 -21.47 -2.65 -7.05
N ASP A 336 -20.65 -2.96 -8.05
CA ASP A 336 -20.32 -4.35 -8.34
C ASP A 336 -19.42 -4.92 -7.25
N LYS A 337 -19.96 -5.90 -6.51
CA LYS A 337 -19.30 -6.60 -5.38
C LYS A 337 -18.52 -7.83 -5.83
N THR A 338 -18.57 -8.16 -7.11
CA THR A 338 -17.80 -9.24 -7.72
C THR A 338 -16.68 -8.65 -8.55
N ALA A 339 -15.53 -8.43 -7.92
CA ALA A 339 -14.26 -8.14 -8.59
C ALA A 339 -13.20 -9.09 -8.03
#